data_AF-A0A7X7IT68-F1
#
_entry.id   AF-A0A7X7IT68-F1
#
_cell.length_a   1.000
_cell.length_b   1.000
_cell.length_c   1.000
_cell.angle_alpha   90.00
_cell.angle_beta   90.00
_cell.angle_gamma   90.00
#
_symmetry.space_group_name_H-M   'P 1'
#
loop_
_entity.id
_entity.type
_entity.pdbx_description
1 polymer ?
#
loop_
_entity_poly.entity_id
_entity_poly.type
_entity_poly.pdbx_seq_one_letter_code
_entity_poly.pdbx_strand_id
1 'polypeptide(L)' 'MNIALLEQAKARVPSVPVLVNMVSMRFRQLNEGMRPLVKPFPEEDRLDLVLREIAEGKLQSEYDFDAFARDKKGN' A
#
# COMPACT_ATOMS: atom_id res chain seq x y z
N MET A 1 2.37 3.72 13.63
CA MET A 1 1.75 4.34 12.44
C MET A 1 2.29 5.76 12.27
N ASN A 2 3.15 5.92 11.28
CA ASN A 2 3.73 7.17 10.86
C ASN A 2 2.83 7.83 9.78
N ILE A 3 2.29 9.00 10.10
CA ILE A 3 1.36 9.73 9.21
C ILE A 3 2.04 10.20 7.92
N ALA A 4 3.33 10.52 7.96
CA ALA A 4 4.06 10.93 6.75
C ALA A 4 4.17 9.77 5.74
N LEU A 5 4.32 8.54 6.21
CA LEU A 5 4.32 7.35 5.34
C LEU A 5 2.94 7.07 4.76
N LEU A 6 1.88 7.33 5.51
CA LEU A 6 0.51 7.20 5.01
C LEU A 6 0.25 8.18 3.86
N GLU A 7 0.64 9.44 4.00
CA GLU A 7 0.47 10.43 2.92
C GLU A 7 1.30 10.08 1.68
N GLN A 8 2.53 9.58 1.85
CA GLN A 8 3.35 9.10 0.74
C GLN A 8 2.73 7.88 0.04
N ALA A 9 2.22 6.92 0.79
CA ALA A 9 1.54 5.76 0.24
C ALA A 9 0.25 6.16 -0.50
N LYS A 10 -0.51 7.12 0.03
CA LYS A 10 -1.73 7.68 -0.60
C LYS A 10 -1.41 8.47 -1.87
N ALA A 11 -0.29 9.18 -1.93
CA ALA A 11 0.16 9.82 -3.17
C ALA A 11 0.45 8.79 -4.27
N ARG A 12 0.87 7.58 -3.90
CA ARG A 12 1.10 6.46 -4.83
C ARG A 12 -0.17 5.69 -5.19
N VAL A 13 -1.06 5.49 -4.22
CA VAL A 13 -2.34 4.78 -4.36
C VAL A 13 -3.46 5.72 -3.88
N PRO A 14 -3.99 6.58 -4.78
CA PRO A 14 -4.97 7.61 -4.40
C PRO A 14 -6.31 7.05 -3.93
N SER A 15 -6.69 5.89 -4.46
CA SER A 15 -7.91 5.20 -4.08
C SER A 15 -7.79 4.63 -2.66
N VAL A 16 -8.42 5.31 -1.69
CA VAL A 16 -8.42 4.91 -0.28
C VAL A 16 -8.90 3.45 -0.08
N PRO A 17 -9.97 2.96 -0.74
CA PRO A 17 -10.37 1.56 -0.62
C PRO A 17 -9.28 0.58 -1.05
N VAL A 18 -8.56 0.89 -2.15
CA VAL A 18 -7.45 0.06 -2.63
C VAL A 18 -6.30 0.07 -1.64
N LEU A 19 -5.92 1.26 -1.15
CA LEU A 19 -4.85 1.41 -0.18
C LEU A 19 -5.12 0.61 1.10
N VAL A 20 -6.33 0.70 1.65
CA VAL A 20 -6.73 -0.06 2.85
C VAL A 20 -6.63 -1.57 2.63
N ASN A 21 -7.09 -2.06 1.47
CA ASN A 21 -7.01 -3.47 1.13
C ASN A 21 -5.56 -3.94 0.95
N MET A 22 -4.74 -3.17 0.22
CA MET A 22 -3.32 -3.46 0.04
C MET A 22 -2.60 -3.56 1.39
N VAL A 23 -2.81 -2.59 2.27
CA VAL A 23 -2.20 -2.57 3.60
C VAL A 23 -2.62 -3.80 4.41
N SER A 24 -3.93 -4.10 4.43
CA SER A 24 -4.47 -5.24 5.20
C SER A 24 -3.94 -6.58 4.72
N MET A 25 -3.93 -6.80 3.40
CA MET A 25 -3.42 -8.03 2.80
C MET A 25 -1.92 -8.18 3.05
N ARG A 26 -1.15 -7.12 2.82
CA ARG A 26 0.30 -7.18 2.97
C ARG A 26 0.73 -7.34 4.42
N PHE A 27 0.05 -6.67 5.35
CA PHE A 27 0.30 -6.84 6.78
C PHE A 27 0.09 -8.29 7.23
N ARG A 28 -0.95 -8.97 6.72
CA ARG A 28 -1.17 -10.40 6.97
C ARG A 28 -0.03 -11.26 6.42
N GLN A 29 0.41 -11.02 5.19
CA GLN A 29 1.55 -11.73 4.59
C GLN A 29 2.82 -11.61 5.44
N LEU A 30 3.12 -10.41 5.96
CA LEU A 30 4.27 -10.21 6.85
C LEU A 30 4.11 -10.97 8.17
N ASN A 31 2.90 -11.05 8.72
CA ASN A 31 2.62 -11.87 9.91
C ASN A 31 2.77 -13.37 9.63
N GLU A 32 2.50 -13.81 8.40
CA GLU A 32 2.71 -15.19 7.93
C GLU A 32 4.19 -15.50 7.62
N GLY A 33 5.11 -14.53 7.81
CA GLY A 33 6.55 -14.72 7.63
C GLY A 33 7.07 -14.43 6.23
N MET A 34 6.25 -13.82 5.36
CA MET A 34 6.71 -13.37 4.05
C MET A 34 7.82 -12.32 4.22
N ARG A 35 8.81 -12.37 3.32
CA ARG A 35 9.94 -11.45 3.36
C ARG A 35 9.49 -10.00 3.08
N PRO A 36 10.01 -9.00 3.81
CA PRO A 36 9.86 -7.59 3.47
C PRO A 36 10.42 -7.28 2.07
N LEU A 37 9.77 -6.37 1.36
CA LEU A 37 10.16 -5.87 0.04
C LEU A 37 11.14 -4.69 0.13
N VAL A 38 11.19 -4.03 1.29
CA VAL A 38 12.16 -2.99 1.63
C VAL A 38 12.93 -3.42 2.87
N LYS A 39 14.13 -2.88 3.07
CA LYS A 39 14.94 -3.20 4.25
C LYS A 39 14.25 -2.67 5.52
N PRO A 40 13.94 -3.53 6.51
CA PRO A 40 13.35 -3.07 7.76
C PRO A 40 14.33 -2.24 8.58
N PHE A 41 13.82 -1.26 9.31
CA PHE A 41 14.59 -0.56 10.34
C PHE A 41 14.47 -1.26 11.70
N PRO A 42 15.44 -1.06 12.62
CA PRO A 42 15.28 -1.47 14.01
C PRO A 42 14.00 -0.87 14.59
N GLU A 43 13.21 -1.68 15.31
CA GLU A 43 11.96 -1.26 15.98
C GLU A 43 10.85 -0.74 15.06
N GLU A 44 10.96 -0.93 13.74
CA GLU A 44 9.93 -0.53 12.79
C GLU A 44 8.65 -1.35 12.98
N ASP A 45 7.53 -0.66 13.16
CA ASP A 45 6.23 -1.31 13.19
C ASP A 45 5.88 -1.87 11.81
N ARG A 46 5.25 -3.04 11.77
CA ARG A 46 4.87 -3.71 10.52
C ARG A 46 3.97 -2.84 9.63
N LEU A 47 3.09 -2.02 10.22
CA LEU A 47 2.26 -1.11 9.44
C LEU A 47 3.12 -0.06 8.72
N ASP A 48 4.12 0.49 9.41
CA ASP A 48 5.03 1.48 8.84
C ASP A 48 5.90 0.86 7.74
N LEU A 49 6.34 -0.38 7.92
CA LEU A 49 7.02 -1.17 6.88
C LEU A 49 6.14 -1.33 5.62
N VAL A 50 4.87 -1.71 5.78
CA VAL A 50 3.94 -1.87 4.63
C VAL A 50 3.70 -0.54 3.91
N LEU A 51 3.50 0.55 4.67
CA LEU A 51 3.34 1.88 4.07
C LEU A 51 4.59 2.30 3.28
N ARG A 52 5.79 1.95 3.76
CA ARG A 52 7.05 2.15 3.03
C ARG A 52 7.14 1.32 1.75
N GLU A 53 6.77 0.04 1.80
CA GLU A 53 6.76 -0.80 0.59
C GLU A 53 5.84 -0.22 -0.51
N ILE A 54 4.70 0.37 -0.12
CA ILE A 54 3.78 1.05 -1.04
C ILE A 54 4.37 2.39 -1.51
N ALA A 55 4.87 3.23 -0.59
CA ALA A 55 5.44 4.54 -0.90
C ALA A 55 6.67 4.44 -1.84
N GLU A 56 7.52 3.43 -1.65
CA GLU A 56 8.68 3.14 -2.51
C GLU A 56 8.29 2.42 -3.82
N GLY A 57 7.00 2.13 -4.03
CA GLY A 57 6.47 1.49 -5.23
C GLY A 57 6.87 0.03 -5.41
N LYS A 58 7.33 -0.63 -4.34
CA LYS A 58 7.70 -2.07 -4.32
C LYS A 58 6.48 -2.98 -4.24
N LEU A 59 5.37 -2.47 -3.69
CA LEU A 59 4.07 -3.12 -3.71
C LEU A 59 3.12 -2.34 -4.63
N GLN A 60 2.47 -3.04 -5.57
CA GLN A 60 1.56 -2.45 -6.55
C GLN A 60 0.21 -3.17 -6.53
N SER A 61 -0.87 -2.44 -6.79
CA SER A 61 -2.20 -3.03 -6.99
C SER A 61 -2.36 -3.49 -8.44
N GLU A 62 -2.92 -4.68 -8.63
CA GLU A 62 -3.35 -5.15 -9.95
C GLU A 62 -4.59 -4.41 -10.48
N TYR A 63 -5.38 -3.82 -9.58
CA TYR A 63 -6.63 -3.14 -9.90
C TYR A 63 -6.48 -1.61 -9.75
N ASP A 64 -6.68 -0.88 -10.86
CA ASP A 64 -6.84 0.57 -10.86
C ASP A 64 -8.34 0.92 -10.94
N PHE A 65 -8.99 1.03 -9.78
CA PHE A 65 -10.42 1.39 -9.70
C PHE A 65 -10.71 2.81 -10.22
N ASP A 66 -9.72 3.71 -10.26
CA ASP A 66 -9.91 5.04 -10.83
C ASP A 66 -9.95 4.96 -12.37
N ALA A 67 -9.19 4.05 -12.98
CA ALA A 67 -9.33 3.73 -14.40
C ALA A 67 -10.72 3.16 -14.72
N PHE A 68 -11.21 2.21 -13.92
CA PHE A 68 -12.56 1.64 -14.10
C PHE A 68 -13.67 2.70 -13.93
N ALA A 69 -13.50 3.67 -13.03
CA ALA A 69 -14.47 4.75 -12.82
C ALA A 69 -14.47 5.80 -13.96
N ARG A 70 -13.31 6.04 -14.60
CA ARG A 70 -13.21 6.91 -15.79
C ARG A 70 -13.89 6.28 -17.00
N ASP A 71 -13.75 4.97 -17.17
CA ASP A 71 -14.31 4.23 -18.32
C ASP A 71 -15.84 4.27 -18.35
N LYS A 72 -16.49 4.22 -17.17
CA LYS A 72 -17.96 4.31 -17.07
C LYS A 72 -18.57 5.70 -17.30
N LYS A 73 -17.77 6.77 -17.33
CA LYS A 73 -18.26 8.13 -17.61
C LYS A 73 -18.25 8.47 -19.12
N GLY A 74 -17.68 7.59 -19.95
CA GLY A 74 -17.51 7.80 -21.39
C GLY A 74 -18.46 7.00 -22.29
N ASN A 75 -19.43 6.26 -21.74
CA ASN A 75 -20.42 5.48 -22.49
C ASN A 75 -21.84 5.80 -22.06
#